data_AF-A0A2G4H9K2-F1
#
_entry.id   AF-A0A2G4H9K2-F1
#
_cell.length_a   1.000
_cell.length_b   1.000
_cell.length_c   1.000
_cell.angle_alpha   90.00
_cell.angle_beta   90.00
_cell.angle_gamma   90.00
#
_symmetry.space_group_name_H-M   'P 1'
#
loop_
_entity.id
_entity.type
_entity.pdbx_description
1 polymer ?
#
loop_
_entity_poly.entity_id
_entity_poly.type
_entity_poly.pdbx_seq_one_letter_code
_entity_poly.pdbx_strand_id
1 'polypeptide(L)'
;MNLSPDSGIVSLAANRTIYCTKLTTSWDLLGKQGQDQFRDSLRKLYVLGDSASVLFTKGKNDFYDAKSVVPQIDRAIPIFIHQGVDPFYAQAILLIESPGKVMKSNAGAFGPFQLMKSVAIQMGLKVNKHIDERKDFEKSSWAAAKLLRTICIPYTRSMLANLGISYDENELWFRLLVLHVYHAGAGNVAKALAATDLCEGGMFLIQKLWQTKAGAFGKSSQSYSQLAIAAFLELDFELGRNLSRIN
;
A
#
# COMPACT_ATOMS: atom_id res chain seq x y z
N MET A 1 5.71 14.79 -2.30
CA MET A 1 4.74 14.92 -3.42
C MET A 1 3.97 16.22 -3.21
N ASN A 2 4.46 17.33 -3.77
CA ASN A 2 4.08 18.68 -3.30
C ASN A 2 2.96 19.31 -4.14
N LEU A 3 1.95 18.51 -4.51
CA LEU A 3 0.80 19.04 -5.22
C LEU A 3 -0.21 19.62 -4.22
N SER A 4 -0.84 20.73 -4.60
CA SER A 4 -1.93 21.30 -3.79
C SER A 4 -2.99 20.23 -3.53
N PRO A 5 -3.64 20.25 -2.35
CA PRO A 5 -4.83 19.50 -2.05
C PRO A 5 -5.90 19.41 -3.14
N ASP A 6 -6.06 20.48 -3.89
CA ASP A 6 -7.00 20.56 -5.00
C ASP A 6 -6.41 20.00 -6.30
N SER A 7 -5.33 19.23 -6.28
CA SER A 7 -4.72 18.69 -7.52
C SER A 7 -5.23 17.29 -7.82
N GLY A 8 -5.38 16.99 -9.10
CA GLY A 8 -5.61 15.64 -9.60
C GLY A 8 -4.79 15.35 -10.85
N ILE A 9 -4.46 14.08 -11.05
CA ILE A 9 -3.61 13.60 -12.14
C ILE A 9 -4.47 12.92 -13.19
N VAL A 10 -4.26 13.28 -14.45
CA VAL A 10 -4.84 12.59 -15.60
C VAL A 10 -3.82 11.60 -16.15
N SER A 11 -4.19 10.31 -16.22
CA SER A 11 -3.29 9.25 -16.65
C SER A 11 -3.97 8.17 -17.51
N LEU A 12 -3.18 7.43 -18.28
CA LEU A 12 -3.66 6.25 -19.01
C LEU A 12 -3.81 5.05 -18.08
N ALA A 13 -4.96 4.38 -18.12
CA ALA A 13 -5.24 3.25 -17.25
C ALA A 13 -4.33 2.03 -17.50
N ALA A 14 -3.83 1.87 -18.73
CA ALA A 14 -3.07 0.70 -19.15
C ALA A 14 -1.66 0.67 -18.57
N ASN A 15 -0.96 1.80 -18.57
CA ASN A 15 0.46 1.89 -18.22
C ASN A 15 0.77 3.02 -17.23
N ARG A 16 -0.25 3.74 -16.73
CA ARG A 16 -0.14 4.86 -15.78
C ARG A 16 0.65 6.06 -16.31
N THR A 17 0.89 6.17 -17.62
CA THR A 17 1.48 7.37 -18.22
C THR A 17 0.65 8.60 -17.84
N ILE A 18 1.31 9.59 -17.25
CA ILE A 18 0.70 10.86 -16.81
C ILE A 18 0.70 11.83 -17.98
N TYR A 19 -0.45 12.41 -18.31
CA TYR A 19 -0.58 13.40 -19.37
C TYR A 19 -0.60 14.83 -18.85
N CYS A 20 -1.30 15.07 -17.73
CA CYS A 20 -1.35 16.38 -17.12
C CYS A 20 -1.88 16.32 -15.68
N THR A 21 -1.70 17.44 -14.97
CA THR A 21 -2.34 17.74 -13.70
C THR A 21 -3.46 18.76 -13.91
N LYS A 22 -4.56 18.63 -13.19
CA LYS A 22 -5.66 19.62 -13.17
C LYS A 22 -6.14 19.85 -11.75
N LEU A 23 -6.79 20.98 -11.52
CA LEU A 23 -7.51 21.19 -10.27
C LEU A 23 -8.74 20.26 -10.19
N THR A 24 -8.99 19.69 -9.01
CA THR A 24 -10.11 18.81 -8.73
C THR A 24 -11.42 19.58 -8.84
N THR A 25 -11.47 20.79 -8.29
CA THR A 25 -12.57 21.74 -8.48
C THR A 25 -12.89 21.97 -9.97
N SER A 26 -11.87 22.27 -10.77
CA SER A 26 -12.03 22.48 -12.22
C SER A 26 -12.49 21.22 -12.95
N TRP A 27 -12.03 20.04 -12.52
CA TRP A 27 -12.46 18.77 -13.08
C TRP A 27 -13.94 18.46 -12.76
N ASP A 28 -14.36 18.73 -11.53
CA ASP A 28 -15.72 18.49 -11.08
C ASP A 28 -16.70 19.43 -11.79
N LEU A 29 -16.31 20.69 -12.04
CA LEU A 29 -17.10 21.68 -12.78
C LEU A 29 -17.40 21.28 -14.24
N LEU A 30 -16.60 20.40 -14.86
CA LEU A 30 -16.85 19.92 -16.23
C LEU A 30 -18.13 19.08 -16.34
N GLY A 31 -18.61 18.50 -15.23
CA GLY A 31 -19.68 17.51 -15.24
C GLY A 31 -19.32 16.25 -16.05
N LYS A 32 -20.24 15.27 -16.10
CA LYS A 32 -19.94 13.98 -16.75
C LYS A 32 -19.59 14.14 -18.24
N GLN A 33 -20.39 14.92 -18.97
CA GLN A 33 -20.19 15.13 -20.41
C GLN A 33 -18.88 15.85 -20.72
N GLY A 34 -18.54 16.92 -19.99
CA GLY A 34 -17.28 17.64 -20.19
C GLY A 34 -16.06 16.81 -19.83
N GLN A 35 -16.16 15.96 -18.80
CA GLN A 35 -15.11 15.00 -18.46
C GLN A 35 -14.88 13.98 -19.58
N ASP A 36 -15.94 13.48 -20.22
CA ASP A 36 -15.84 12.53 -21.33
C ASP A 36 -15.25 13.20 -22.59
N GLN A 37 -15.69 14.41 -22.93
CA GLN A 37 -15.10 15.20 -24.02
C GLN A 37 -13.61 15.50 -23.79
N PHE A 38 -13.23 15.78 -22.54
CA PHE A 38 -11.83 15.99 -22.19
C PHE A 38 -11.01 14.71 -22.38
N ARG A 39 -11.54 13.54 -21.97
CA ARG A 39 -10.90 12.24 -22.22
C ARG A 39 -10.74 11.96 -23.72
N ASP A 40 -11.78 12.22 -24.52
CA ASP A 40 -11.73 12.06 -25.98
C ASP A 40 -10.67 12.95 -26.64
N SER A 41 -10.57 14.20 -26.17
CA SER A 41 -9.56 15.16 -26.66
C SER A 41 -8.14 14.66 -26.37
N LEU A 42 -7.92 14.06 -25.19
CA LEU A 42 -6.64 13.44 -24.87
C LEU A 42 -6.36 12.20 -25.72
N ARG A 43 -7.37 11.36 -25.99
CA ARG A 43 -7.19 10.21 -26.89
C ARG A 43 -6.75 10.65 -28.28
N LYS A 44 -7.38 11.69 -28.83
CA LYS A 44 -7.01 12.25 -30.13
C LYS A 44 -5.60 12.85 -30.11
N LEU A 45 -5.29 13.65 -29.10
CA LEU A 45 -3.99 14.35 -28.99
C LEU A 45 -2.81 13.37 -28.89
N TYR A 46 -2.97 12.29 -28.12
CA TYR A 46 -1.91 11.31 -27.88
C TYR A 46 -2.05 10.05 -28.74
N VAL A 47 -2.93 10.06 -29.75
CA VAL A 47 -3.18 8.94 -30.69
C VAL A 47 -3.45 7.62 -29.94
N LEU A 48 -4.29 7.69 -28.92
CA LEU A 48 -4.71 6.53 -28.14
C LEU A 48 -5.92 5.87 -28.80
N GLY A 49 -6.00 4.54 -28.76
CA GLY A 49 -7.17 3.82 -29.26
C GLY A 49 -8.46 4.26 -28.56
N ASP A 50 -9.60 4.17 -29.25
CA ASP A 50 -10.89 4.68 -28.74
C ASP A 50 -11.34 4.02 -27.43
N SER A 51 -10.92 2.77 -27.21
CA SER A 51 -11.18 2.01 -25.97
C SER A 51 -10.21 2.33 -24.83
N ALA A 52 -9.20 3.18 -25.05
CA ALA A 52 -8.22 3.56 -24.04
C ALA A 52 -8.92 4.24 -22.86
N SER A 53 -8.74 3.70 -21.65
CA SER A 53 -9.33 4.29 -20.45
C SER A 53 -8.41 5.39 -19.90
N VAL A 54 -8.89 6.64 -19.90
CA VAL A 54 -8.19 7.79 -19.30
C VAL A 54 -8.80 8.06 -17.92
N LEU A 55 -7.96 8.00 -16.89
CA LEU A 55 -8.33 8.14 -15.50
C LEU A 55 -8.01 9.55 -15.01
N PHE A 56 -8.90 10.10 -14.19
CA PHE A 56 -8.59 11.25 -13.34
C PHE A 56 -8.52 10.79 -11.89
N THR A 57 -7.38 11.00 -11.25
CA THR A 57 -7.12 10.60 -9.88
C THR A 57 -6.95 11.85 -9.03
N LYS A 58 -7.93 12.11 -8.16
CA LYS A 58 -7.86 13.22 -7.19
C LYS A 58 -6.73 12.95 -6.19
N GLY A 59 -5.99 14.01 -5.85
CA GLY A 59 -5.09 14.00 -4.71
C GLY A 59 -5.86 13.72 -3.42
N LYS A 60 -5.18 13.12 -2.45
CA LYS A 60 -5.72 12.91 -1.11
C LYS A 60 -4.83 13.61 -0.10
N ASN A 61 -5.36 14.64 0.55
CA ASN A 61 -4.64 15.45 1.54
C ASN A 61 -4.18 14.64 2.74
N ASP A 62 -4.96 13.62 3.08
CA ASP A 62 -4.81 12.89 4.34
C ASP A 62 -3.74 11.80 4.26
N PHE A 63 -3.08 11.60 3.12
CA PHE A 63 -2.23 10.42 2.93
C PHE A 63 -0.83 10.54 3.54
N TYR A 64 -0.38 11.73 3.94
CA TYR A 64 1.01 11.94 4.36
C TYR A 64 1.14 12.95 5.51
N ASP A 65 0.54 12.64 6.67
CA ASP A 65 0.86 13.35 7.92
C ASP A 65 1.98 12.63 8.68
N ALA A 66 3.20 12.69 8.13
CA ALA A 66 4.36 12.04 8.73
C ALA A 66 4.59 12.47 10.19
N LYS A 67 4.32 13.75 10.51
CA LYS A 67 4.54 14.32 11.84
C LYS A 67 3.65 13.68 12.91
N SER A 68 2.40 13.34 12.60
CA SER A 68 1.53 12.64 13.56
C SER A 68 1.80 11.14 13.67
N VAL A 69 2.47 10.55 12.67
CA VAL A 69 2.77 9.11 12.64
C VAL A 69 4.10 8.78 13.30
N VAL A 70 5.12 9.66 13.23
CA VAL A 70 6.46 9.41 13.83
C VAL A 70 6.40 8.99 15.32
N PRO A 71 5.64 9.65 16.22
CA PRO A 71 5.55 9.21 17.62
C PRO A 71 4.93 7.81 17.77
N GLN A 72 4.06 7.39 16.85
CA GLN A 72 3.50 6.04 16.84
C GLN A 72 4.54 5.03 16.38
N ILE A 73 5.32 5.36 15.35
CA ILE A 73 6.45 4.54 14.89
C ILE A 73 7.42 4.26 16.03
N ASP A 74 7.86 5.31 16.75
CA ASP A 74 8.80 5.18 17.86
C ASP A 74 8.31 4.22 18.94
N ARG A 75 6.99 4.22 19.21
CA ARG A 75 6.35 3.29 20.15
C ARG A 75 6.23 1.87 19.61
N ALA A 76 5.98 1.69 18.32
CA ALA A 76 5.81 0.37 17.71
C ALA A 76 7.14 -0.39 17.50
N ILE A 77 8.24 0.33 17.21
CA ILE A 77 9.57 -0.25 16.99
C ILE A 77 9.97 -1.25 18.09
N PRO A 78 10.00 -0.90 19.40
CA PRO A 78 10.44 -1.82 20.43
C PRO A 78 9.56 -3.07 20.53
N ILE A 79 8.26 -2.97 20.24
CA ILE A 79 7.33 -4.10 20.25
C ILE A 79 7.67 -5.07 19.12
N PHE A 80 7.93 -4.57 17.91
CA PHE A 80 8.29 -5.38 16.76
C PHE A 80 9.65 -6.07 16.96
N ILE A 81 10.64 -5.34 17.47
CA ILE A 81 11.96 -5.90 17.84
C ILE A 81 11.78 -7.02 18.86
N HIS A 82 11.01 -6.80 19.94
CA HIS A 82 10.76 -7.82 20.96
C HIS A 82 10.01 -9.04 20.39
N GLN A 83 9.18 -8.87 19.37
CA GLN A 83 8.53 -9.98 18.67
C GLN A 83 9.44 -10.69 17.66
N GLY A 84 10.66 -10.21 17.42
CA GLY A 84 11.58 -10.75 16.41
C GLY A 84 11.16 -10.42 14.98
N VAL A 85 10.54 -9.25 14.77
CA VAL A 85 10.03 -8.79 13.47
C VAL A 85 10.73 -7.49 13.10
N ASP A 86 11.13 -7.37 11.84
CA ASP A 86 11.77 -6.18 11.30
C ASP A 86 10.90 -4.93 11.53
N PRO A 87 11.42 -3.88 12.21
CA PRO A 87 10.68 -2.63 12.43
C PRO A 87 10.28 -1.89 11.17
N PHE A 88 10.89 -2.21 10.01
CA PHE A 88 10.44 -1.73 8.71
C PHE A 88 8.94 -1.92 8.51
N TYR A 89 8.39 -3.07 8.92
CA TYR A 89 6.98 -3.36 8.72
C TYR A 89 6.07 -2.46 9.57
N ALA A 90 6.46 -2.18 10.81
CA ALA A 90 5.71 -1.25 11.66
C ALA A 90 5.67 0.16 11.03
N GLN A 91 6.83 0.63 10.58
CA GLN A 91 6.98 1.93 9.91
C GLN A 91 6.09 1.99 8.66
N ALA A 92 6.22 1.01 7.77
CA ALA A 92 5.49 0.98 6.51
C ALA A 92 3.97 0.94 6.73
N ILE A 93 3.49 0.05 7.62
CA ILE A 93 2.05 -0.14 7.86
C ILE A 93 1.45 1.10 8.52
N LEU A 94 2.10 1.68 9.53
CA LEU A 94 1.57 2.88 10.20
C LEU A 94 1.49 4.09 9.26
N LEU A 95 2.48 4.26 8.39
CA LEU A 95 2.50 5.33 7.39
C LEU A 95 1.33 5.25 6.39
N ILE A 96 0.95 4.04 5.98
CA ILE A 96 -0.07 3.85 4.92
C ILE A 96 -1.48 3.56 5.43
N GLU A 97 -1.62 2.94 6.61
CA GLU A 97 -2.90 2.51 7.16
C GLU A 97 -3.50 3.50 8.15
N SER A 98 -2.70 4.40 8.73
CA SER A 98 -3.17 5.37 9.73
C SER A 98 -2.44 6.71 9.67
N PRO A 99 -2.46 7.42 8.52
CA PRO A 99 -1.98 8.79 8.47
C PRO A 99 -2.99 9.70 9.20
N GLY A 100 -2.81 9.85 10.51
CA GLY A 100 -3.46 10.87 11.33
C GLY A 100 -4.70 10.46 12.13
N LYS A 101 -5.48 9.42 11.77
CA LYS A 101 -6.66 8.98 12.55
C LYS A 101 -6.94 7.48 12.53
N VAL A 102 -7.29 6.92 13.69
CA VAL A 102 -7.79 5.54 13.84
C VAL A 102 -9.23 5.46 13.33
N MET A 103 -9.42 5.04 12.09
CA MET A 103 -10.74 4.91 11.45
C MET A 103 -11.07 3.45 11.13
N LYS A 104 -12.36 3.13 11.09
CA LYS A 104 -12.84 1.83 10.62
C LYS A 104 -13.00 1.89 9.10
N SER A 105 -12.41 0.95 8.37
CA SER A 105 -12.58 0.87 6.92
C SER A 105 -13.98 0.37 6.55
N ASN A 106 -14.39 0.60 5.30
CA ASN A 106 -15.65 0.08 4.75
C ASN A 106 -15.73 -1.45 4.81
N ALA A 107 -14.59 -2.14 4.69
CA ALA A 107 -14.49 -3.60 4.80
C ALA A 107 -14.44 -4.09 6.26
N GLY A 108 -14.29 -3.19 7.23
CA GLY A 108 -14.31 -3.50 8.66
C GLY A 108 -12.94 -3.67 9.33
N ALA A 109 -11.86 -3.33 8.63
CA ALA A 109 -10.53 -3.16 9.23
C ALA A 109 -10.56 -2.00 10.23
N PHE A 110 -9.77 -2.08 11.30
CA PHE A 110 -9.81 -1.07 12.36
C PHE A 110 -8.49 -1.01 13.13
N GLY A 111 -8.23 0.14 13.76
CA GLY A 111 -7.02 0.37 14.55
C GLY A 111 -5.86 0.98 13.75
N PRO A 112 -4.75 1.30 14.43
CA PRO A 112 -3.53 1.83 13.80
C PRO A 112 -2.96 0.94 12.70
N PHE A 113 -3.11 -0.38 12.86
CA PHE A 113 -2.59 -1.40 11.93
C PHE A 113 -3.67 -1.98 11.00
N GLN A 114 -4.88 -1.38 10.98
CA GLN A 114 -6.02 -1.78 10.15
C GLN A 114 -6.29 -3.30 10.13
N LEU A 115 -6.34 -3.92 11.33
CA LEU A 115 -6.59 -5.34 11.43
C LEU A 115 -8.07 -5.68 11.20
N MET A 116 -8.31 -6.70 10.36
CA MET A 116 -9.63 -7.31 10.23
C MET A 116 -10.05 -7.98 11.55
N LYS A 117 -11.35 -7.97 11.87
CA LYS A 117 -11.85 -8.51 13.15
C LYS A 117 -11.45 -9.96 13.38
N SER A 118 -11.62 -10.83 12.38
CA SER A 118 -11.26 -12.25 12.48
C SER A 118 -9.76 -12.44 12.72
N VAL A 119 -8.93 -11.70 12.00
CA VAL A 119 -7.47 -11.72 12.11
C VAL A 119 -7.03 -11.23 13.49
N ALA A 120 -7.59 -10.13 13.98
CA ALA A 120 -7.31 -9.61 15.32
C ALA A 120 -7.61 -10.64 16.41
N ILE A 121 -8.77 -11.31 16.33
CA ILE A 121 -9.13 -12.38 17.27
C ILE A 121 -8.14 -13.55 17.18
N GLN A 122 -7.80 -13.99 15.98
CA GLN A 122 -6.82 -15.06 15.76
C GLN A 122 -5.45 -14.71 16.33
N MET A 123 -5.05 -13.43 16.27
CA MET A 123 -3.79 -12.97 16.84
C MET A 123 -3.83 -12.87 18.37
N GLY A 124 -5.01 -12.89 18.99
CA GLY A 124 -5.20 -12.90 20.44
C GLY A 124 -5.86 -11.65 21.01
N LEU A 125 -6.39 -10.77 20.16
CA LEU A 125 -7.14 -9.59 20.60
C LEU A 125 -8.58 -9.92 20.94
N LYS A 126 -9.10 -9.30 22.00
CA LYS A 126 -10.51 -9.32 22.36
C LYS A 126 -11.28 -8.33 21.49
N VAL A 127 -12.09 -8.85 20.58
CA VAL A 127 -12.98 -8.05 19.71
C VAL A 127 -14.42 -8.57 19.78
N ASN A 128 -15.27 -7.86 20.52
CA ASN A 128 -16.69 -8.16 20.71
C ASN A 128 -17.51 -6.85 20.71
N LYS A 129 -18.81 -6.93 21.04
CA LYS A 129 -19.72 -5.78 21.03
C LYS A 129 -19.37 -4.65 22.02
N HIS A 130 -18.60 -4.97 23.07
CA HIS A 130 -18.26 -4.06 24.16
C HIS A 130 -16.79 -3.63 24.14
N ILE A 131 -15.91 -4.51 23.70
CA ILE A 131 -14.46 -4.31 23.71
C ILE A 131 -13.94 -4.58 22.31
N ASP A 132 -13.21 -3.62 21.76
CA ASP A 132 -12.47 -3.78 20.50
C ASP A 132 -11.03 -3.35 20.72
N GLU A 133 -10.15 -4.31 21.05
CA GLU A 133 -8.73 -4.05 21.34
C GLU A 133 -7.91 -3.66 20.11
N ARG A 134 -8.49 -3.68 18.90
CA ARG A 134 -7.80 -3.15 17.71
C ARG A 134 -7.50 -1.65 17.83
N LYS A 135 -8.26 -0.91 18.63
CA LYS A 135 -8.01 0.51 18.90
C LYS A 135 -6.88 0.76 19.90
N ASP A 136 -6.51 -0.24 20.69
CA ASP A 136 -5.43 -0.15 21.65
C ASP A 136 -4.11 -0.27 20.89
N PHE A 137 -3.28 0.78 20.97
CA PHE A 137 -2.07 0.88 20.17
C PHE A 137 -1.07 -0.25 20.46
N GLU A 138 -0.81 -0.54 21.73
CA GLU A 138 0.19 -1.52 22.14
C GLU A 138 -0.28 -2.93 21.79
N LYS A 139 -1.55 -3.24 22.08
CA LYS A 139 -2.14 -4.55 21.76
C LYS A 139 -2.23 -4.77 20.25
N SER A 140 -2.66 -3.77 19.49
CA SER A 140 -2.73 -3.88 18.02
C SER A 140 -1.35 -3.97 17.38
N SER A 141 -0.33 -3.25 17.89
CA SER A 141 1.06 -3.40 17.46
C SER A 141 1.57 -4.82 17.68
N TRP A 142 1.34 -5.38 18.88
CA TRP A 142 1.73 -6.75 19.20
C TRP A 142 1.03 -7.77 18.29
N ALA A 143 -0.27 -7.58 18.04
CA ALA A 143 -1.04 -8.46 17.16
C ALA A 143 -0.57 -8.37 15.70
N ALA A 144 -0.24 -7.17 15.20
CA ALA A 144 0.30 -6.97 13.86
C ALA A 144 1.69 -7.62 13.70
N ALA A 145 2.58 -7.43 14.68
CA ALA A 145 3.89 -8.09 14.70
C ALA A 145 3.73 -9.62 14.74
N LYS A 146 2.82 -10.14 15.57
CA LYS A 146 2.53 -11.57 15.62
C LYS A 146 2.02 -12.09 14.28
N LEU A 147 1.11 -11.37 13.60
CA LEU A 147 0.61 -11.73 12.27
C LEU A 147 1.74 -11.83 11.25
N LEU A 148 2.65 -10.86 11.24
CA LEU A 148 3.81 -10.87 10.35
C LEU A 148 4.71 -12.07 10.62
N ARG A 149 5.06 -12.31 11.89
CA ARG A 149 5.94 -13.40 12.30
C ARG A 149 5.36 -14.78 11.98
N THR A 150 4.08 -15.00 12.27
CA THR A 150 3.49 -16.35 12.22
C THR A 150 2.81 -16.67 10.90
N ILE A 151 2.41 -15.65 10.14
CA ILE A 151 1.70 -15.82 8.87
C ILE A 151 2.46 -15.14 7.73
N CYS A 152 2.58 -13.82 7.72
CA CYS A 152 3.00 -13.13 6.49
C CYS A 152 4.40 -13.54 6.03
N ILE A 153 5.39 -13.51 6.93
CA ILE A 153 6.77 -13.87 6.59
C ILE A 153 6.89 -15.36 6.24
N PRO A 154 6.41 -16.33 7.07
CA PRO A 154 6.48 -17.75 6.73
C PRO A 154 5.81 -18.10 5.40
N TYR A 155 4.64 -17.53 5.11
CA TYR A 155 3.97 -17.79 3.84
C TYR A 155 4.71 -17.17 2.65
N THR A 156 5.31 -15.98 2.80
CA THR A 156 6.18 -15.43 1.75
C THR A 156 7.36 -16.35 1.46
N ARG A 157 8.06 -16.81 2.50
CA ARG A 157 9.16 -17.79 2.34
C ARG A 157 8.71 -19.04 1.61
N SER A 158 7.57 -19.61 2.02
CA SER A 158 7.01 -20.82 1.41
C SER A 158 6.64 -20.61 -0.06
N MET A 159 5.99 -19.48 -0.39
CA MET A 159 5.64 -19.17 -1.78
C MET A 159 6.88 -19.04 -2.67
N LEU A 160 7.91 -18.34 -2.20
CA LEU A 160 9.15 -18.17 -2.97
C LEU A 160 9.92 -19.49 -3.12
N ALA A 161 10.00 -20.30 -2.06
CA ALA A 161 10.60 -21.63 -2.11
C ALA A 161 9.90 -22.55 -3.12
N ASN A 162 8.56 -22.54 -3.16
CA ASN A 162 7.78 -23.33 -4.13
C ASN A 162 8.00 -22.88 -5.59
N LEU A 163 8.38 -21.62 -5.79
CA LEU A 163 8.71 -21.06 -7.11
C LEU A 163 10.20 -21.21 -7.46
N GLY A 164 11.03 -21.74 -6.55
CA GLY A 164 12.48 -21.81 -6.73
C GLY A 164 13.17 -20.43 -6.71
N ILE A 165 12.51 -19.40 -6.19
CA ILE A 165 13.04 -18.04 -6.14
C ILE A 165 13.88 -17.87 -4.87
N SER A 166 15.17 -17.59 -5.04
CA SER A 166 16.06 -17.22 -3.94
C SER A 166 15.75 -15.80 -3.45
N TYR A 167 15.98 -15.55 -2.15
CA TYR A 167 15.68 -14.26 -1.54
C TYR A 167 16.60 -13.97 -0.35
N ASP A 168 16.80 -12.68 -0.07
CA ASP A 168 17.27 -12.19 1.23
C ASP A 168 16.15 -11.33 1.87
N GLU A 169 15.82 -11.64 3.13
CA GLU A 169 14.72 -10.98 3.84
C GLU A 169 14.99 -9.50 4.14
N ASN A 170 16.25 -9.09 4.08
CA ASN A 170 16.66 -7.70 4.24
C ASN A 170 16.48 -6.88 2.96
N GLU A 171 16.27 -7.53 1.82
CA GLU A 171 16.04 -6.83 0.56
C GLU A 171 14.68 -6.13 0.56
N LEU A 172 14.65 -4.92 0.00
CA LEU A 172 13.43 -4.13 -0.08
C LEU A 172 12.29 -4.91 -0.76
N TRP A 173 12.57 -5.57 -1.89
CA TRP A 173 11.54 -6.27 -2.65
C TRP A 173 10.88 -7.40 -1.84
N PHE A 174 11.64 -8.14 -1.01
CA PHE A 174 11.09 -9.17 -0.13
C PHE A 174 10.18 -8.53 0.92
N ARG A 175 10.63 -7.45 1.56
CA ARG A 175 9.82 -6.70 2.53
C ARG A 175 8.52 -6.18 1.90
N LEU A 176 8.56 -5.67 0.66
CA LEU A 176 7.37 -5.23 -0.06
C LEU A 176 6.42 -6.39 -0.39
N LEU A 177 6.95 -7.58 -0.71
CA LEU A 177 6.14 -8.78 -0.92
C LEU A 177 5.41 -9.21 0.36
N VAL A 178 6.09 -9.17 1.51
CA VAL A 178 5.47 -9.42 2.82
C VAL A 178 4.35 -8.40 3.11
N LEU A 179 4.52 -7.11 2.77
CA LEU A 179 3.46 -6.11 2.89
C LEU A 179 2.24 -6.45 2.02
N HIS A 180 2.45 -6.96 0.79
CA HIS A 180 1.34 -7.45 -0.03
C HIS A 180 0.63 -8.64 0.63
N VAL A 181 1.35 -9.55 1.30
CA VAL A 181 0.74 -10.65 2.05
C VAL A 181 -0.06 -10.15 3.25
N TYR A 182 0.46 -9.15 3.96
CA TYR A 182 -0.23 -8.50 5.07
C TYR A 182 -1.58 -7.90 4.64
N HIS A 183 -1.58 -7.17 3.51
CA HIS A 183 -2.77 -6.47 3.02
C HIS A 183 -3.76 -7.38 2.28
N ALA A 184 -3.27 -8.21 1.35
CA ALA A 184 -4.12 -9.00 0.45
C ALA A 184 -4.35 -10.44 0.92
N GLY A 185 -3.57 -10.92 1.89
CA GLY A 185 -3.56 -12.31 2.33
C GLY A 185 -2.74 -13.23 1.41
N ALA A 186 -2.10 -14.24 2.01
CA ALA A 186 -1.16 -15.13 1.31
C ALA A 186 -1.76 -15.84 0.09
N GLY A 187 -3.01 -16.30 0.17
CA GLY A 187 -3.66 -16.99 -0.95
C GLY A 187 -3.87 -16.10 -2.19
N ASN A 188 -4.13 -14.81 -2.00
CA ASN A 188 -4.27 -13.88 -3.12
C ASN A 188 -2.90 -13.53 -3.72
N VAL A 189 -1.87 -13.38 -2.88
CA VAL A 189 -0.50 -13.15 -3.34
C VAL A 189 0.03 -14.37 -4.10
N ALA A 190 -0.23 -15.59 -3.62
CA ALA A 190 0.16 -16.82 -4.32
C ALA A 190 -0.41 -16.88 -5.74
N LYS A 191 -1.70 -16.57 -5.90
CA LYS A 191 -2.36 -16.49 -7.21
C LYS A 191 -1.78 -15.38 -8.08
N ALA A 192 -1.42 -14.25 -7.48
CA ALA A 192 -0.80 -13.14 -8.18
C ALA A 192 0.60 -13.49 -8.71
N LEU A 193 1.43 -14.14 -7.87
CA LEU A 193 2.77 -14.63 -8.23
C LEU A 193 2.72 -15.69 -9.32
N ALA A 194 1.79 -16.65 -9.24
CA ALA A 194 1.61 -17.67 -10.26
C ALA A 194 1.28 -17.09 -11.65
N ALA A 195 0.78 -15.85 -11.71
CA ALA A 195 0.45 -15.16 -12.95
C ALA A 195 1.59 -14.29 -13.51
N THR A 196 2.71 -14.10 -12.79
CA THR A 196 3.80 -13.23 -13.29
C THR A 196 4.77 -13.94 -14.23
N ASP A 197 4.75 -15.28 -14.30
CA ASP A 197 5.64 -16.12 -15.11
C ASP A 197 7.14 -15.81 -14.88
N LEU A 198 7.51 -15.53 -13.63
CA LEU A 198 8.88 -15.17 -13.25
C LEU A 198 9.57 -16.32 -12.53
N CYS A 199 10.85 -16.52 -12.84
CA CYS A 199 11.76 -17.44 -12.16
C CYS A 199 12.74 -16.74 -11.21
N GLU A 200 12.72 -15.40 -11.16
CA GLU A 200 13.62 -14.60 -10.33
C GLU A 200 12.86 -13.60 -9.45
N GLY A 201 13.47 -13.27 -8.31
CA GLY A 201 12.96 -12.28 -7.36
C GLY A 201 13.26 -10.84 -7.80
N GLY A 202 13.34 -9.95 -6.82
CA GLY A 202 13.73 -8.56 -7.06
C GLY A 202 12.57 -7.59 -7.33
N MET A 203 12.91 -6.33 -7.57
CA MET A 203 11.93 -5.26 -7.77
C MET A 203 11.08 -5.45 -9.03
N PHE A 204 11.58 -6.16 -10.04
CA PHE A 204 10.81 -6.46 -11.25
C PHE A 204 9.57 -7.31 -10.93
N LEU A 205 9.69 -8.28 -10.02
CA LEU A 205 8.57 -9.07 -9.53
C LEU A 205 7.50 -8.19 -8.87
N ILE A 206 7.91 -7.24 -8.02
CA ILE A 206 6.99 -6.29 -7.39
C ILE A 206 6.28 -5.42 -8.43
N GLN A 207 7.00 -4.95 -9.44
CA GLN A 207 6.41 -4.17 -10.55
C GLN A 207 5.41 -5.00 -11.37
N LYS A 208 5.63 -6.30 -11.54
CA LYS A 208 4.63 -7.20 -12.17
C LYS A 208 3.40 -7.36 -11.28
N LEU A 209 3.56 -7.49 -9.96
CA LEU A 209 2.43 -7.50 -9.03
C LEU A 209 1.62 -6.21 -9.09
N TRP A 210 2.25 -5.05 -9.32
CA TRP A 210 1.52 -3.79 -9.50
C TRP A 210 0.58 -3.78 -10.71
N GLN A 211 0.77 -4.67 -11.68
CA GLN A 211 0.00 -4.75 -12.91
C GLN A 211 -0.89 -5.98 -13.02
N THR A 212 -0.65 -7.01 -12.20
CA THR A 212 -1.41 -8.28 -12.25
C THR A 212 -2.90 -8.07 -11.95
N LYS A 213 -3.76 -8.83 -12.64
CA LYS A 213 -5.21 -8.85 -12.39
C LYS A 213 -5.68 -10.23 -11.88
N ALA A 214 -4.76 -11.05 -11.40
CA ALA A 214 -5.06 -12.42 -11.02
C ALA A 214 -5.80 -12.48 -9.66
N GLY A 215 -6.85 -13.29 -9.62
CA GLY A 215 -7.64 -13.51 -8.41
C GLY A 215 -8.23 -12.23 -7.82
N ALA A 216 -8.26 -12.13 -6.50
CA ALA A 216 -8.73 -10.94 -5.79
C ALA A 216 -7.62 -9.90 -5.55
N PHE A 217 -6.48 -10.00 -6.25
CA PHE A 217 -5.38 -9.03 -6.16
C PHE A 217 -5.70 -7.78 -7.00
N GLY A 218 -6.59 -6.96 -6.45
CA GLY A 218 -7.14 -5.77 -7.12
C GLY A 218 -6.31 -4.51 -6.92
N LYS A 219 -6.89 -3.36 -7.31
CA LYS A 219 -6.23 -2.04 -7.29
C LYS A 219 -5.61 -1.67 -5.93
N SER A 220 -6.32 -1.95 -4.82
CA SER A 220 -5.79 -1.65 -3.48
C SER A 220 -4.54 -2.48 -3.16
N SER A 221 -4.56 -3.76 -3.53
CA SER A 221 -3.42 -4.66 -3.35
C SER A 221 -2.24 -4.29 -4.25
N GLN A 222 -2.49 -3.90 -5.50
CA GLN A 222 -1.48 -3.40 -6.43
C GLN A 222 -0.77 -2.16 -5.88
N SER A 223 -1.51 -1.18 -5.36
CA SER A 223 -0.97 0.09 -4.91
C SER A 223 -0.35 0.05 -3.51
N TYR A 224 -0.50 -1.04 -2.75
CA TYR A 224 -0.11 -1.07 -1.33
C TYR A 224 1.37 -0.76 -1.09
N SER A 225 2.28 -1.47 -1.77
CA SER A 225 3.72 -1.22 -1.65
C SER A 225 4.16 0.06 -2.35
N GLN A 226 3.43 0.54 -3.37
CA GLN A 226 3.69 1.85 -3.98
C GLN A 226 3.47 2.98 -2.97
N LEU A 227 2.37 2.90 -2.20
CA LEU A 227 2.06 3.85 -1.13
C LEU A 227 3.11 3.78 -0.02
N ALA A 228 3.57 2.57 0.33
CA ALA A 228 4.63 2.42 1.33
C ALA A 228 5.93 3.11 0.89
N ILE A 229 6.38 2.86 -0.35
CA ILE A 229 7.57 3.53 -0.91
C ILE A 229 7.38 5.05 -0.92
N ALA A 230 6.23 5.52 -1.42
CA ALA A 230 5.92 6.96 -1.47
C ALA A 230 5.95 7.61 -0.08
N ALA A 231 5.38 6.94 0.92
CA ALA A 231 5.35 7.44 2.29
C ALA A 231 6.75 7.47 2.93
N PHE A 232 7.62 6.50 2.64
CA PHE A 232 9.01 6.54 3.08
C PHE A 232 9.79 7.69 2.43
N LEU A 233 9.63 7.91 1.11
CA LEU A 233 10.27 9.03 0.42
C LEU A 233 9.82 10.38 1.01
N GLU A 234 8.55 10.52 1.36
CA GLU A 234 8.02 11.72 2.01
C GLU A 234 8.58 11.88 3.43
N LEU A 235 8.63 10.79 4.21
CA LEU A 235 9.21 10.81 5.55
C LEU A 235 10.69 11.21 5.51
N ASP A 236 11.47 10.65 4.59
CA ASP A 236 12.89 11.00 4.44
C ASP A 236 13.07 12.47 4.03
N PHE A 237 12.20 12.99 3.16
CA PHE A 237 12.18 14.40 2.79
C PHE A 237 11.89 15.31 4.00
N GLU A 238 10.85 15.02 4.79
CA GLU A 238 10.50 15.76 6.01
C GLU A 238 11.60 15.70 7.09
N LEU A 239 12.32 14.58 7.17
CA LEU A 239 13.45 14.40 8.09
C LEU A 239 14.77 15.02 7.57
N GLY A 240 14.77 15.62 6.38
CA GLY A 240 15.97 16.20 5.76
C GLY A 240 17.04 15.17 5.39
N ARG A 241 16.66 13.90 5.21
CA ARG A 241 17.59 12.84 4.79
C ARG A 241 17.76 12.92 3.28
N ASN A 242 18.98 13.26 2.83
CA ASN A 242 19.29 13.33 1.40
C ASN A 242 19.13 11.97 0.72
N LEU A 243 18.37 11.92 -0.37
CA LEU A 243 18.17 10.74 -1.23
C LEU A 243 19.45 10.28 -1.96
N SER A 244 20.59 10.96 -1.77
CA SER A 244 21.88 10.62 -2.38
C SER A 244 22.57 9.39 -1.78
N ARG A 245 21.91 8.65 -0.88
CA ARG A 245 22.42 7.39 -0.29
C ARG A 245 21.74 6.12 -0.81
N ILE A 246 20.87 6.23 -1.81
CA ILE A 246 20.28 5.08 -2.50
C ILE A 246 21.02 4.90 -3.84
N ASN A 247 22.28 4.47 -3.76
CA ASN A 247 23.06 3.93 -4.87
C ASN A 247 23.61 2.57 -4.43
#